data_AF-A0A962FGP4-F1
#
_entry.id   AF-A0A962FGP4-F1
#
_cell.length_a   1.000
_cell.length_b   1.000
_cell.length_c   1.000
_cell.angle_alpha   90.00
_cell.angle_beta   90.00
_cell.angle_gamma   90.00
#
_symmetry.space_group_name_H-M   'P 1'
#
loop_
_entity.id
_entity.type
_entity.pdbx_description
1 polymer ?
#
loop_
_entity_poly.entity_id
_entity_poly.type
_entity_poly.pdbx_seq_one_letter_code
_entity_poly.pdbx_strand_id
1 'polypeptide(L)'
;LLVIGLRPEQLEELVDAQSGLDIRTLKRVVAVDGKKVVDRISGATISSNVLRDSVIRSARKAARIAGRLGGRSRLLRDRYVQADWRTLSASGAIVERKILASEMTLGATPQQAGGQELLDVFVSLATPAGIGVNLLGRKHYEQLVSTSGPDDDLVMIGANGLLSIKGPAWRQSGVFERLAIVQDALTIRLTKNMYRTFDKIEAEYAPGLRERALFVVPRASGFDSTKPWRLQVLAVRNAADGSESAQAFEVPYAPLADYIAQPQQDAGIAEGEPLWRRAWIERRYEVAALLVMLGALVLILLFQDQLASRRNLYTTTRIVFMAATLGFIGLFARAQLSVVHVVTFAHALRTDFQWSFFLLDPLIFLLWGFVAVAMLFWGRGVFCGWLCPFGALQELLNEAARRLRLPQFEVPWSLHERLWIIKYLVFIGIFSLSLNDMKTAFVAAEAEPFKTTVALHFQREWPFVVFALALLGAGLFVRRFYCRYLCPLGAALAIPARLRMFEWLKRRPQCGRECRQCAVHCPVGAIYPSGAISPNECVYCLNCQSLYHDPNVCLGLKARAARQAARDQMAKGGANAG
;
A
#
# COMPACT_ATOMS: atom_id res chain seq x y z
N LEU A 1 -2.53 8.46 -12.97
CA LEU A 1 -1.13 8.03 -12.77
C LEU A 1 -0.26 9.26 -12.66
N LEU A 2 0.54 9.39 -11.59
CA LEU A 2 1.50 10.49 -11.42
C LEU A 2 2.58 10.38 -12.51
N VAL A 3 2.33 10.99 -13.67
CA VAL A 3 3.26 11.00 -14.81
C VAL A 3 4.36 12.01 -14.52
N ILE A 4 5.36 11.58 -13.75
CA ILE A 4 6.62 12.32 -13.61
C ILE A 4 7.65 11.62 -14.49
N GLY A 5 7.75 12.06 -15.75
CA GLY A 5 8.97 11.95 -16.57
C GLY A 5 9.41 10.56 -17.02
N LEU A 6 8.52 9.55 -16.98
CA LEU A 6 8.82 8.23 -17.55
C LEU A 6 8.71 8.26 -19.06
N ARG A 7 9.76 7.81 -19.76
CA ARG A 7 9.68 7.52 -21.20
C ARG A 7 8.76 6.30 -21.40
N PRO A 8 7.98 6.23 -22.50
CA PRO A 8 7.15 5.07 -22.81
C PRO A 8 7.94 3.75 -22.75
N GLU A 9 9.16 3.73 -23.29
CA GLU A 9 10.06 2.57 -23.28
C GLU A 9 10.34 2.04 -21.86
N GLN A 10 10.50 2.93 -20.88
CA GLN A 10 10.79 2.55 -19.49
C GLN A 10 9.56 1.94 -18.80
N LEU A 11 8.36 2.33 -19.25
CA LEU A 11 7.11 1.77 -18.75
C LEU A 11 6.90 0.36 -19.31
N GLU A 12 7.20 0.16 -20.60
CA GLU A 12 7.17 -1.15 -21.26
C GLU A 12 8.18 -2.10 -20.61
N GLU A 13 9.44 -1.67 -20.42
CA GLU A 13 10.47 -2.47 -19.76
C GLU A 13 10.07 -2.87 -18.32
N LEU A 14 9.41 -1.98 -17.59
CA LEU A 14 8.90 -2.27 -16.24
C LEU A 14 7.77 -3.31 -16.23
N VAL A 15 6.87 -3.26 -17.22
CA VAL A 15 5.77 -4.21 -17.37
C VAL A 15 6.31 -5.57 -17.82
N ASP A 16 7.22 -5.59 -18.80
CA ASP A 16 7.86 -6.80 -19.30
C ASP A 16 8.68 -7.50 -18.21
N ALA A 17 9.33 -6.73 -17.33
CA ALA A 17 10.06 -7.25 -16.17
C ALA A 17 9.16 -7.97 -15.13
N GLN A 18 7.82 -7.85 -15.23
CA GLN A 18 6.90 -8.62 -14.38
C GLN A 18 6.60 -10.03 -14.93
N SER A 19 7.01 -10.33 -16.16
CA SER A 19 6.85 -11.66 -16.74
C SER A 19 7.69 -12.70 -15.98
N GLY A 20 7.11 -13.88 -15.71
CA GLY A 20 7.77 -14.95 -14.95
C GLY A 20 7.70 -14.85 -13.42
N LEU A 21 7.04 -13.83 -12.85
CA LEU A 21 6.77 -13.75 -11.42
C LEU A 21 5.64 -14.70 -11.00
N ASP A 22 5.83 -15.43 -9.89
CA ASP A 22 4.74 -16.17 -9.26
C ASP A 22 3.73 -15.18 -8.64
N ILE A 23 2.45 -15.32 -8.98
CA ILE A 23 1.38 -14.47 -8.45
C ILE A 23 0.96 -14.88 -7.02
N ARG A 24 1.34 -16.09 -6.57
CA ARG A 24 1.06 -16.65 -5.24
C ARG A 24 2.10 -16.24 -4.21
N THR A 25 3.36 -16.08 -4.61
CA THR A 25 4.44 -15.62 -3.75
C THR A 25 5.12 -14.40 -4.36
N LEU A 26 5.35 -13.33 -3.57
CA LEU A 26 6.14 -12.17 -4.04
C LEU A 26 7.65 -12.50 -4.24
N LYS A 27 8.02 -13.79 -4.21
CA LYS A 27 9.40 -14.24 -4.43
C LYS A 27 9.57 -14.59 -5.90
N ARG A 28 10.69 -14.08 -6.44
CA ARG A 28 11.12 -14.31 -7.81
C ARG A 28 11.33 -15.81 -8.01
N VAL A 29 10.63 -16.43 -8.95
CA VAL A 29 11.11 -17.68 -9.53
C VAL A 29 12.44 -17.32 -10.17
N VAL A 30 13.52 -17.98 -9.76
CA VAL A 30 14.88 -17.74 -10.25
C VAL A 30 14.83 -17.65 -11.78
N ALA A 31 15.24 -16.50 -12.30
CA ALA A 31 15.15 -16.20 -13.72
C ALA A 31 15.92 -17.25 -14.52
N VAL A 32 15.21 -17.93 -15.43
CA VAL A 32 15.78 -18.46 -16.67
C VAL A 32 16.03 -17.21 -17.54
N ASP A 33 17.25 -17.03 -18.07
CA ASP A 33 17.65 -16.00 -19.06
C ASP A 33 18.20 -14.62 -18.64
N GLY A 34 18.78 -14.46 -17.44
CA GLY A 34 19.85 -13.44 -17.22
C GLY A 34 19.55 -11.96 -17.51
N LYS A 35 18.31 -11.55 -17.81
CA LYS A 35 17.94 -10.14 -18.03
C LYS A 35 17.97 -9.36 -16.72
N LYS A 36 18.64 -8.21 -16.72
CA LYS A 36 18.66 -7.26 -15.58
C LYS A 36 17.23 -6.80 -15.28
N VAL A 37 16.77 -7.08 -14.06
CA VAL A 37 15.42 -6.73 -13.61
C VAL A 37 15.39 -5.28 -13.12
N VAL A 38 14.61 -4.43 -13.79
CA VAL A 38 14.29 -3.07 -13.32
C VAL A 38 13.09 -3.15 -12.37
N ASP A 39 13.34 -3.28 -11.07
CA ASP A 39 12.27 -3.41 -10.05
C ASP A 39 11.59 -2.05 -9.74
N ARG A 40 12.30 -0.94 -10.02
CA ARG A 40 11.86 0.45 -9.78
C ARG A 40 12.51 1.39 -10.78
N ILE A 41 11.78 2.43 -11.18
CA ILE A 41 12.35 3.53 -11.97
C ILE A 41 12.75 4.65 -11.02
N SER A 42 14.03 5.03 -11.05
CA SER A 42 14.59 6.11 -10.24
C SER A 42 13.87 7.43 -10.52
N GLY A 43 13.26 8.05 -9.52
CA GLY A 43 12.48 9.30 -9.68
C GLY A 43 10.99 9.12 -10.00
N ALA A 44 10.51 7.88 -10.20
CA ALA A 44 9.09 7.57 -10.42
C ALA A 44 8.62 6.36 -9.58
N THR A 45 9.21 6.18 -8.40
CA THR A 45 9.05 5.00 -7.54
C THR A 45 7.60 4.73 -7.13
N ILE A 46 6.80 5.77 -6.92
CA ILE A 46 5.38 5.64 -6.56
C ILE A 46 4.59 5.09 -7.75
N SER A 47 4.78 5.68 -8.93
CA SER A 47 4.11 5.24 -10.15
C SER A 47 4.52 3.82 -10.54
N SER A 48 5.79 3.45 -10.38
CA SER A 48 6.24 2.07 -10.63
C SER A 48 5.65 1.07 -9.64
N ASN A 49 5.55 1.43 -8.34
CA ASN A 49 4.94 0.56 -7.33
C ASN A 49 3.44 0.38 -7.58
N VAL A 50 2.72 1.47 -7.91
CA VAL A 50 1.28 1.44 -8.21
C VAL A 50 1.00 0.62 -9.48
N LEU A 51 1.83 0.79 -10.52
CA LEU A 51 1.70 0.03 -11.76
C LEU A 51 1.90 -1.46 -11.50
N ARG A 52 2.98 -1.84 -10.80
CA ARG A 52 3.27 -3.23 -10.43
C ARG A 52 2.13 -3.86 -9.63
N ASP A 53 1.65 -3.14 -8.62
CA ASP A 53 0.56 -3.63 -7.78
C ASP A 53 -0.76 -3.78 -8.57
N SER A 54 -1.03 -2.87 -9.51
CA SER A 54 -2.17 -2.99 -10.44
C SER A 54 -2.05 -4.20 -11.35
N VAL A 55 -0.85 -4.48 -11.89
CA VAL A 55 -0.55 -5.67 -12.70
C VAL A 55 -0.78 -6.94 -11.88
N ILE A 56 -0.24 -7.04 -10.67
CA ILE A 56 -0.41 -8.22 -9.80
C ILE A 56 -1.87 -8.43 -9.41
N ARG A 57 -2.60 -7.36 -9.02
CA ARG A 57 -4.03 -7.47 -8.69
C ARG A 57 -4.86 -7.92 -9.89
N SER A 58 -4.58 -7.40 -11.07
CA SER A 58 -5.25 -7.79 -12.31
C SER A 58 -4.94 -9.24 -12.69
N ALA A 59 -3.67 -9.66 -12.58
CA ALA A 59 -3.23 -11.04 -12.82
C ALA A 59 -3.88 -12.03 -11.85
N ARG A 60 -4.00 -11.69 -10.56
CA ARG A 60 -4.72 -12.52 -9.57
C ARG A 60 -6.21 -12.61 -9.86
N LYS A 61 -6.85 -11.51 -10.28
CA LYS A 61 -8.27 -11.51 -10.69
C LYS A 61 -8.48 -12.39 -11.92
N ALA A 62 -7.63 -12.27 -12.93
CA ALA A 62 -7.66 -13.12 -14.12
C ALA A 62 -7.42 -14.60 -13.77
N ALA A 63 -6.46 -14.90 -12.89
CA ALA A 63 -6.18 -16.27 -12.47
C ALA A 63 -7.29 -16.88 -11.60
N ARG A 64 -8.07 -16.08 -10.85
CA ARG A 64 -9.30 -16.53 -10.18
C ARG A 64 -10.39 -16.90 -11.19
N ILE A 65 -10.63 -16.05 -12.18
CA ILE A 65 -11.60 -16.31 -13.27
C ILE A 65 -11.22 -17.57 -14.05
N ALA A 66 -9.93 -17.77 -14.29
CA ALA A 66 -9.39 -18.95 -14.97
C ALA A 66 -9.35 -20.22 -14.09
N GLY A 67 -9.84 -20.20 -12.84
CA GLY A 67 -9.81 -21.34 -11.92
C GLY A 67 -8.41 -21.77 -11.47
N ARG A 68 -7.38 -20.96 -11.74
CA ARG A 68 -5.96 -21.23 -11.39
C ARG A 68 -5.59 -20.69 -10.01
N LEU A 69 -6.41 -19.82 -9.42
CA LEU A 69 -6.33 -19.36 -8.03
C LEU A 69 -7.67 -19.59 -7.32
N GLY A 70 -7.87 -20.81 -6.86
CA GLY A 70 -8.92 -21.18 -5.91
C GLY A 70 -8.43 -22.40 -5.15
N GLY A 71 -8.16 -22.25 -3.86
CA GLY A 71 -7.83 -23.39 -3.01
C GLY A 71 -9.03 -24.33 -2.99
N ARG A 72 -8.85 -25.59 -3.42
CA ARG A 72 -9.81 -26.65 -3.09
C ARG A 72 -9.87 -26.75 -1.57
N SER A 73 -11.07 -26.86 -0.99
CA SER A 73 -11.24 -27.25 0.41
C SER A 73 -10.39 -28.49 0.68
N ARG A 74 -9.66 -28.52 1.78
CA ARG A 74 -8.75 -29.64 2.11
C ARG A 74 -9.26 -30.34 3.35
N LEU A 75 -9.32 -31.66 3.33
CA LEU A 75 -9.65 -32.42 4.53
C LEU A 75 -8.50 -32.34 5.55
N LEU A 76 -8.80 -31.96 6.79
CA LEU A 76 -7.86 -31.94 7.91
C LEU A 76 -7.68 -33.38 8.42
N ARG A 77 -6.63 -34.04 7.93
CA ARG A 77 -6.35 -35.45 8.25
C ARG A 77 -5.74 -35.64 9.64
N ASP A 78 -4.97 -34.66 10.12
CA ASP A 78 -4.15 -34.83 11.35
C ASP A 78 -4.89 -34.44 12.64
N ARG A 79 -6.09 -33.88 12.53
CA ARG A 79 -6.87 -33.46 13.71
C ARG A 79 -7.37 -34.69 14.45
N TYR A 80 -6.86 -34.92 15.66
CA TYR A 80 -7.28 -36.01 16.54
C TYR A 80 -8.06 -35.47 17.74
N VAL A 81 -9.22 -36.06 18.00
CA VAL A 81 -10.03 -35.83 19.20
C VAL A 81 -10.48 -37.22 19.67
N GLN A 82 -10.26 -37.53 20.95
CA GLN A 82 -10.73 -38.80 21.52
C GLN A 82 -12.26 -38.75 21.65
N ALA A 83 -12.96 -39.76 21.13
CA ALA A 83 -14.41 -39.84 21.14
C ALA A 83 -14.88 -41.31 21.20
N ASP A 84 -16.01 -41.54 21.85
CA ASP A 84 -16.70 -42.84 21.87
C ASP A 84 -17.68 -42.98 20.70
N TRP A 85 -18.28 -44.17 20.53
CA TRP A 85 -19.22 -44.43 19.42
C TRP A 85 -20.41 -43.48 19.43
N ARG A 86 -20.98 -43.20 20.62
CA ARG A 86 -22.15 -42.33 20.78
C ARG A 86 -21.85 -40.90 20.36
N THR A 87 -20.68 -40.39 20.73
CA THR A 87 -20.21 -39.05 20.35
C THR A 87 -19.98 -38.95 18.85
N LEU A 88 -19.36 -39.97 18.24
CA LEU A 88 -19.14 -40.03 16.80
C LEU A 88 -20.47 -40.08 16.02
N SER A 89 -21.43 -40.90 16.44
CA SER A 89 -22.78 -40.94 15.85
C SER A 89 -23.52 -39.62 16.02
N ALA A 90 -23.49 -39.01 17.22
CA ALA A 90 -24.17 -37.74 17.49
C ALA A 90 -23.59 -36.56 16.68
N SER A 91 -22.28 -36.57 16.41
CA SER A 91 -21.63 -35.56 15.58
C SER A 91 -21.93 -35.69 14.08
N GLY A 92 -22.47 -36.84 13.64
CA GLY A 92 -22.62 -37.18 12.22
C GLY A 92 -21.35 -37.77 11.58
N ALA A 93 -20.31 -38.07 12.37
CA ALA A 93 -19.13 -38.81 11.89
C ALA A 93 -19.48 -40.25 11.47
N ILE A 94 -20.52 -40.82 12.07
CA ILE A 94 -21.09 -42.12 11.73
C ILE A 94 -22.56 -41.89 11.43
N VAL A 95 -22.99 -42.22 10.21
CA VAL A 95 -24.39 -42.15 9.80
C VAL A 95 -24.97 -43.56 9.82
N GLU A 96 -26.07 -43.74 10.54
CA GLU A 96 -26.85 -44.98 10.61
C GLU A 96 -28.09 -44.88 9.70
N ARG A 97 -28.37 -45.95 8.94
CA ARG A 97 -29.61 -46.11 8.20
C ARG A 97 -30.11 -47.54 8.31
N LYS A 98 -31.22 -47.70 9.03
CA LYS A 98 -32.01 -48.92 9.11
C LYS A 98 -32.93 -49.03 7.91
N ILE A 99 -32.88 -50.13 7.19
CA ILE A 99 -33.72 -50.47 6.05
C ILE A 99 -34.64 -51.59 6.49
N LEU A 100 -35.94 -51.31 6.53
CA LEU A 100 -36.96 -52.29 6.91
C LEU A 100 -37.41 -53.10 5.70
N ALA A 101 -37.81 -54.35 5.93
CA ALA A 101 -38.38 -55.19 4.87
C ALA A 101 -39.62 -54.57 4.21
N SER A 102 -40.37 -53.73 4.93
CA SER A 102 -41.53 -53.00 4.42
C SER A 102 -41.19 -51.88 3.43
N GLU A 103 -39.93 -51.42 3.40
CA GLU A 103 -39.49 -50.39 2.43
C GLU A 103 -39.18 -50.97 1.04
N MET A 104 -39.14 -52.30 0.91
CA MET A 104 -39.00 -52.98 -0.38
C MET A 104 -40.34 -53.05 -1.11
N THR A 105 -40.48 -52.28 -2.18
CA THR A 105 -41.69 -52.26 -3.00
C THR A 105 -41.63 -53.24 -4.17
N LEU A 106 -40.43 -53.64 -4.57
CA LEU A 106 -40.18 -54.64 -5.62
C LEU A 106 -40.14 -56.05 -5.02
N GLY A 107 -41.02 -56.95 -5.48
CA GLY A 107 -41.01 -58.37 -5.12
C GLY A 107 -41.74 -58.76 -3.82
N ALA A 108 -42.63 -57.91 -3.28
CA ALA A 108 -43.38 -58.21 -2.05
C ALA A 108 -44.89 -58.37 -2.28
N THR A 109 -45.49 -59.43 -1.74
CA THR A 109 -46.93 -59.47 -1.42
C THR A 109 -47.18 -58.75 -0.08
N PRO A 110 -48.23 -57.92 0.06
CA PRO A 110 -48.41 -56.99 1.20
C PRO A 110 -48.53 -57.64 2.59
N GLN A 111 -48.72 -58.97 2.67
CA GLN A 111 -49.17 -59.65 3.89
C GLN A 111 -48.04 -60.20 4.79
N GLN A 112 -46.76 -60.14 4.40
CA GLN A 112 -45.66 -60.79 5.15
C GLN A 112 -44.57 -59.84 5.69
N ALA A 113 -44.68 -58.52 5.48
CA ALA A 113 -43.70 -57.57 6.01
C ALA A 113 -44.12 -57.07 7.39
N GLY A 114 -43.90 -57.87 8.43
CA GLY A 114 -43.71 -57.31 9.77
C GLY A 114 -42.52 -56.34 9.75
N GLY A 115 -42.41 -55.45 10.74
CA GLY A 115 -41.33 -54.44 10.87
C GLY A 115 -39.92 -55.01 11.09
N GLN A 116 -39.57 -56.11 10.43
CA GLN A 116 -38.29 -56.79 10.50
C GLN A 116 -37.22 -55.93 9.82
N GLU A 117 -36.15 -55.65 10.55
CA GLU A 117 -34.97 -54.95 10.06
C GLU A 117 -34.24 -55.86 9.05
N LEU A 118 -34.22 -55.45 7.79
CA LEU A 118 -33.57 -56.19 6.71
C LEU A 118 -32.06 -55.95 6.73
N LEU A 119 -31.69 -54.69 6.91
CA LEU A 119 -30.31 -54.23 6.95
C LEU A 119 -30.21 -52.96 7.80
N ASP A 120 -29.19 -52.88 8.66
CA ASP A 120 -28.84 -51.70 9.42
C ASP A 120 -27.42 -51.30 9.06
N VAL A 121 -27.25 -50.18 8.36
CA VAL A 121 -25.98 -49.76 7.73
C VAL A 121 -25.39 -48.57 8.45
N PHE A 122 -24.10 -48.67 8.78
CA PHE A 122 -23.29 -47.61 9.37
C PHE A 122 -22.23 -47.15 8.38
N VAL A 123 -22.13 -45.85 8.11
CA VAL A 123 -21.17 -45.27 7.16
C VAL A 123 -20.36 -44.18 7.84
N SER A 124 -19.04 -44.19 7.61
CA SER A 124 -18.14 -43.17 8.14
C SER A 124 -16.99 -42.86 7.18
N LEU A 125 -16.65 -41.56 7.05
CA LEU A 125 -15.40 -41.12 6.45
C LEU A 125 -14.29 -41.23 7.51
N ALA A 126 -13.61 -42.37 7.54
CA ALA A 126 -12.54 -42.69 8.48
C ALA A 126 -11.20 -42.02 8.12
N THR A 127 -11.15 -41.15 7.10
CA THR A 127 -9.93 -40.46 6.69
C THR A 127 -9.36 -39.55 7.79
N PRO A 128 -10.13 -38.67 8.47
CA PRO A 128 -9.58 -37.82 9.52
C PRO A 128 -9.17 -38.62 10.75
N ALA A 129 -8.02 -38.32 11.34
CA ALA A 129 -7.47 -39.05 12.48
C ALA A 129 -8.44 -39.10 13.66
N GLY A 130 -9.17 -38.02 13.95
CA GLY A 130 -10.19 -37.96 15.00
C GLY A 130 -11.39 -38.88 14.78
N ILE A 131 -11.57 -39.44 13.58
CA ILE A 131 -12.60 -40.45 13.29
C ILE A 131 -11.91 -41.82 13.14
N GLY A 132 -10.93 -41.92 12.24
CA GLY A 132 -10.25 -43.17 11.90
C GLY A 132 -9.49 -43.82 13.06
N VAL A 133 -8.80 -43.05 13.91
CA VAL A 133 -8.07 -43.61 15.07
C VAL A 133 -9.03 -44.16 16.12
N ASN A 134 -10.16 -43.49 16.36
CA ASN A 134 -11.17 -43.97 17.30
C ASN A 134 -11.89 -45.22 16.79
N LEU A 135 -12.15 -45.31 15.46
CA LEU A 135 -12.81 -46.48 14.88
C LEU A 135 -11.89 -47.69 14.73
N LEU A 136 -10.68 -47.49 14.19
CA LEU A 136 -9.79 -48.58 13.76
C LEU A 136 -8.68 -48.89 14.77
N GLY A 137 -8.45 -48.00 15.74
CA GLY A 137 -7.28 -48.04 16.60
C GLY A 137 -6.05 -47.40 15.97
N ARG A 138 -5.23 -46.76 16.80
CA ARG A 138 -4.04 -45.99 16.36
C ARG A 138 -3.10 -46.80 15.48
N LYS A 139 -2.71 -48.00 15.93
CA LYS A 139 -1.75 -48.86 15.22
C LYS A 139 -2.25 -49.26 13.82
N HIS A 140 -3.52 -49.66 13.71
CA HIS A 140 -4.09 -50.09 12.43
C HIS A 140 -4.32 -48.90 11.49
N TYR A 141 -4.81 -47.78 12.02
CA TYR A 141 -5.00 -46.55 11.26
C TYR A 141 -3.68 -46.03 10.67
N GLU A 142 -2.62 -45.93 11.48
CA GLU A 142 -1.29 -45.48 11.01
C GLU A 142 -0.72 -46.39 9.92
N GLN A 143 -0.89 -47.72 10.06
CA GLN A 143 -0.48 -48.68 9.03
C GLN A 143 -1.24 -48.46 7.71
N LEU A 144 -2.56 -48.23 7.77
CA LEU A 144 -3.38 -47.99 6.59
C LEU A 144 -3.02 -46.67 5.90
N VAL A 145 -2.84 -45.60 6.67
CA VAL A 145 -2.45 -44.29 6.12
C VAL A 145 -1.05 -44.36 5.49
N SER A 146 -0.10 -45.07 6.11
CA SER A 146 1.26 -45.21 5.57
C SER A 146 1.36 -46.00 4.25
N THR A 147 0.37 -46.86 3.99
CA THR A 147 0.32 -47.72 2.78
C THR A 147 -0.64 -47.19 1.71
N SER A 148 -1.39 -46.12 2.02
CA SER A 148 -2.31 -45.46 1.11
C SER A 148 -1.66 -44.22 0.48
N GLY A 149 -2.18 -43.74 -0.66
CA GLY A 149 -1.73 -42.49 -1.25
C GLY A 149 -2.02 -41.28 -0.34
N PRO A 150 -1.25 -40.18 -0.46
CA PRO A 150 -1.39 -39.00 0.41
C PRO A 150 -2.76 -38.33 0.34
N ASP A 151 -3.49 -38.54 -0.76
CA ASP A 151 -4.81 -37.97 -1.02
C ASP A 151 -5.92 -39.03 -1.08
N ASP A 152 -5.63 -40.30 -0.75
CA ASP A 152 -6.64 -41.37 -0.77
C ASP A 152 -7.54 -41.27 0.46
N ASP A 153 -8.81 -41.64 0.31
CA ASP A 153 -9.80 -41.54 1.38
C ASP A 153 -10.13 -42.91 1.99
N LEU A 154 -10.37 -42.95 3.29
CA LEU A 154 -10.78 -44.15 4.02
C LEU A 154 -12.28 -44.07 4.29
N VAL A 155 -13.05 -45.01 3.74
CA VAL A 155 -14.49 -45.13 3.97
C VAL A 155 -14.78 -46.42 4.72
N MET A 156 -15.32 -46.32 5.93
CA MET A 156 -15.77 -47.46 6.71
C MET A 156 -17.27 -47.67 6.48
N ILE A 157 -17.64 -48.92 6.20
CA ILE A 157 -19.02 -49.38 6.08
C ILE A 157 -19.18 -50.56 7.04
N GLY A 158 -20.12 -50.43 7.96
CA GLY A 158 -20.54 -51.48 8.87
C GLY A 158 -21.99 -51.89 8.59
N ALA A 159 -22.35 -53.13 8.89
CA ALA A 159 -23.73 -53.56 8.76
C ALA A 159 -24.14 -54.65 9.77
N ASN A 160 -25.41 -54.60 10.13
CA ASN A 160 -26.18 -55.63 10.83
C ASN A 160 -27.43 -55.98 10.02
N GLY A 161 -28.08 -57.10 10.34
CA GLY A 161 -29.31 -57.53 9.68
C GLY A 161 -29.21 -58.89 9.01
N LEU A 162 -30.16 -59.14 8.11
CA LEU A 162 -30.34 -60.41 7.39
C LEU A 162 -29.60 -60.44 6.06
N LEU A 163 -29.40 -59.28 5.44
CA LEU A 163 -28.67 -59.16 4.18
C LEU A 163 -27.19 -58.83 4.41
N SER A 164 -26.34 -59.43 3.58
CA SER A 164 -24.92 -59.07 3.49
C SER A 164 -24.73 -57.82 2.64
N ILE A 165 -23.94 -56.85 3.11
CA ILE A 165 -23.53 -55.69 2.31
C ILE A 165 -22.44 -56.04 1.29
N LYS A 166 -21.72 -57.15 1.48
CA LYS A 166 -20.64 -57.54 0.58
C LYS A 166 -21.13 -58.30 -0.66
N GLY A 167 -22.28 -58.95 -0.54
CA GLY A 167 -22.83 -59.84 -1.57
C GLY A 167 -22.14 -61.21 -1.60
N PRO A 168 -22.73 -62.21 -2.29
CA PRO A 168 -22.14 -63.55 -2.39
C PRO A 168 -20.95 -63.63 -3.36
N ALA A 169 -20.93 -62.82 -4.43
CA ALA A 169 -20.01 -63.03 -5.55
C ALA A 169 -18.70 -62.20 -5.48
N TRP A 170 -18.58 -61.21 -4.59
CA TRP A 170 -17.46 -60.24 -4.60
C TRP A 170 -16.07 -60.89 -4.49
N ARG A 171 -15.97 -62.06 -3.85
CA ARG A 171 -14.70 -62.80 -3.73
C ARG A 171 -14.20 -63.31 -5.09
N GLN A 172 -15.13 -63.65 -5.98
CA GLN A 172 -14.88 -64.18 -7.32
C GLN A 172 -14.84 -63.06 -8.36
N SER A 173 -15.83 -62.15 -8.34
CA SER A 173 -15.94 -61.05 -9.30
C SER A 173 -14.93 -59.91 -9.05
N GLY A 174 -14.42 -59.81 -7.82
CA GLY A 174 -13.54 -58.71 -7.41
C GLY A 174 -14.26 -57.37 -7.20
N VAL A 175 -15.59 -57.34 -7.35
CA VAL A 175 -16.42 -56.12 -7.21
C VAL A 175 -17.50 -56.35 -6.15
N PHE A 176 -17.69 -55.37 -5.28
CA PHE A 176 -18.76 -55.37 -4.29
C PHE A 176 -20.05 -54.93 -4.98
N GLU A 177 -20.77 -55.88 -5.56
CA GLU A 177 -21.95 -55.62 -6.41
C GLU A 177 -23.09 -54.87 -5.72
N ARG A 178 -23.14 -54.93 -4.38
CA ARG A 178 -24.18 -54.28 -3.57
C ARG A 178 -23.82 -52.89 -3.07
N LEU A 179 -22.60 -52.39 -3.34
CA LEU A 179 -22.12 -51.12 -2.81
C LEU A 179 -21.56 -50.22 -3.91
N ALA A 180 -21.99 -48.96 -3.91
CA ALA A 180 -21.39 -47.91 -4.72
C ALA A 180 -21.38 -46.59 -3.96
N ILE A 181 -20.35 -45.77 -4.16
CA ILE A 181 -20.32 -44.39 -3.68
C ILE A 181 -20.80 -43.49 -4.82
N VAL A 182 -21.81 -42.67 -4.58
CA VAL A 182 -22.37 -41.73 -5.55
C VAL A 182 -22.15 -40.31 -5.07
N GLN A 183 -21.50 -39.49 -5.88
CA GLN A 183 -21.26 -38.07 -5.62
C GLN A 183 -21.55 -37.27 -6.90
N ASP A 184 -22.57 -36.42 -6.88
CA ASP A 184 -23.06 -35.71 -8.07
C ASP A 184 -23.32 -36.68 -9.26
N ALA A 185 -22.58 -36.55 -10.36
CA ALA A 185 -22.65 -37.43 -11.54
C ALA A 185 -21.63 -38.58 -11.51
N LEU A 186 -20.79 -38.67 -10.46
CA LEU A 186 -19.75 -39.67 -10.31
C LEU A 186 -20.27 -40.88 -9.51
N THR A 187 -20.13 -42.08 -10.09
CA THR A 187 -20.43 -43.35 -9.42
C THR A 187 -19.16 -44.19 -9.32
N ILE A 188 -18.72 -44.46 -8.09
CA ILE A 188 -17.51 -45.25 -7.79
C ILE A 188 -17.94 -46.63 -7.31
N ARG A 189 -17.60 -47.65 -8.11
CA ARG A 189 -17.83 -49.05 -7.74
C ARG A 189 -16.71 -49.52 -6.81
N LEU A 190 -17.07 -50.12 -5.67
CA LEU A 190 -16.10 -50.61 -4.71
C LEU A 190 -15.53 -51.96 -5.16
N THR A 191 -14.20 -52.10 -5.13
CA THR A 191 -13.50 -53.29 -5.62
C THR A 191 -12.64 -53.94 -4.53
N LYS A 192 -12.23 -55.18 -4.75
CA LYS A 192 -11.35 -55.94 -3.87
C LYS A 192 -10.01 -55.25 -3.61
N ASN A 193 -9.49 -54.48 -4.58
CA ASN A 193 -8.21 -53.75 -4.43
C ASN A 193 -8.31 -52.58 -3.43
N MET A 194 -9.51 -52.00 -3.31
CA MET A 194 -9.80 -50.92 -2.36
C MET A 194 -10.05 -51.48 -0.95
N TYR A 195 -10.44 -52.75 -0.83
CA TYR A 195 -10.87 -53.35 0.43
C TYR A 195 -9.71 -53.64 1.40
N ARG A 196 -9.93 -53.37 2.68
CA ARG A 196 -9.03 -53.65 3.81
C ARG A 196 -9.84 -54.26 4.96
N THR A 197 -9.21 -55.18 5.69
CA THR A 197 -9.81 -55.88 6.84
C THR A 197 -9.33 -55.27 8.14
N PHE A 198 -10.22 -55.21 9.13
CA PHE A 198 -9.90 -54.84 10.51
C PHE A 198 -10.75 -55.68 11.48
N ASP A 199 -10.21 -55.94 12.66
CA ASP A 199 -10.71 -57.00 13.54
C ASP A 199 -11.85 -56.57 14.46
N LYS A 200 -11.79 -55.33 14.97
CA LYS A 200 -12.77 -54.73 15.87
C LYS A 200 -12.84 -53.22 15.74
N ILE A 201 -13.97 -52.66 16.15
CA ILE A 201 -14.11 -51.22 16.34
C ILE A 201 -13.57 -50.91 17.73
N GLU A 202 -12.63 -49.97 17.83
CA GLU A 202 -11.97 -49.61 19.10
C GLU A 202 -12.75 -48.58 19.91
N ALA A 203 -13.70 -47.88 19.29
CA ALA A 203 -14.51 -46.87 19.96
C ALA A 203 -15.36 -47.52 21.07
N GLU A 204 -15.33 -46.93 22.27
CA GLU A 204 -16.12 -47.40 23.40
C GLU A 204 -17.63 -47.33 23.07
N TYR A 205 -18.40 -48.27 23.62
CA TYR A 205 -19.85 -48.41 23.38
C TYR A 205 -20.26 -48.71 21.91
N ALA A 206 -19.34 -49.11 21.05
CA ALA A 206 -19.67 -49.52 19.69
C ALA A 206 -20.58 -50.76 19.68
N PRO A 207 -21.65 -50.79 18.87
CA PRO A 207 -22.47 -51.97 18.70
C PRO A 207 -21.67 -53.09 18.03
N GLY A 208 -22.02 -54.34 18.33
CA GLY A 208 -21.48 -55.49 17.60
C GLY A 208 -21.93 -55.42 16.14
N LEU A 209 -21.00 -55.19 15.21
CA LEU A 209 -21.27 -55.18 13.78
C LEU A 209 -20.93 -56.55 13.16
N ARG A 210 -21.93 -57.24 12.62
CA ARG A 210 -21.78 -58.54 11.94
C ARG A 210 -20.87 -58.43 10.73
N GLU A 211 -21.05 -57.39 9.93
CA GLU A 211 -20.21 -57.10 8.78
C GLU A 211 -19.50 -55.77 8.93
N ARG A 212 -18.22 -55.76 8.56
CA ARG A 212 -17.36 -54.58 8.55
C ARG A 212 -16.55 -54.59 7.26
N ALA A 213 -16.44 -53.43 6.63
CA ALA A 213 -15.66 -53.22 5.42
C ALA A 213 -14.99 -51.86 5.49
N LEU A 214 -13.69 -51.83 5.22
CA LEU A 214 -12.95 -50.59 5.06
C LEU A 214 -12.47 -50.50 3.62
N PHE A 215 -12.67 -49.35 2.98
CA PHE A 215 -12.26 -49.11 1.61
C PHE A 215 -11.31 -47.93 1.54
N VAL A 216 -10.15 -48.13 0.92
CA VAL A 216 -9.23 -47.07 0.47
C VAL A 216 -9.70 -46.64 -0.91
N VAL A 217 -10.30 -45.45 -0.99
CA VAL A 217 -10.80 -44.85 -2.22
C VAL A 217 -9.70 -44.00 -2.84
N PRO A 218 -9.12 -44.39 -3.99
CA PRO A 218 -8.00 -43.67 -4.57
C PRO A 218 -8.40 -42.27 -5.04
N ARG A 219 -7.51 -41.29 -4.90
CA ARG A 219 -7.76 -39.92 -5.41
C ARG A 219 -8.05 -39.88 -6.91
N ALA A 220 -7.47 -40.81 -7.68
CA ALA A 220 -7.69 -40.95 -9.11
C ALA A 220 -9.14 -41.29 -9.49
N SER A 221 -9.96 -41.78 -8.54
CA SER A 221 -11.39 -42.04 -8.77
C SER A 221 -12.23 -40.77 -8.98
N GLY A 222 -11.68 -39.59 -8.67
CA GLY A 222 -12.39 -38.32 -8.73
C GLY A 222 -13.23 -38.00 -7.48
N PHE A 223 -13.22 -38.87 -6.46
CA PHE A 223 -13.91 -38.66 -5.19
C PHE A 223 -13.38 -37.41 -4.45
N ASP A 224 -14.29 -36.56 -3.99
CA ASP A 224 -13.99 -35.39 -3.16
C ASP A 224 -14.61 -35.53 -1.77
N SER A 225 -13.81 -35.96 -0.80
CA SER A 225 -14.24 -36.17 0.59
C SER A 225 -14.64 -34.89 1.33
N THR A 226 -14.47 -33.71 0.73
CA THR A 226 -14.92 -32.43 1.31
C THR A 226 -16.34 -32.02 0.89
N LYS A 227 -16.97 -32.76 -0.01
CA LYS A 227 -18.35 -32.53 -0.46
C LYS A 227 -19.28 -33.63 0.05
N PRO A 228 -20.60 -33.36 0.16
CA PRO A 228 -21.59 -34.40 0.44
C PRO A 228 -21.52 -35.53 -0.60
N TRP A 229 -21.78 -36.76 -0.16
CA TRP A 229 -21.86 -37.95 -1.01
C TRP A 229 -22.87 -38.93 -0.43
N ARG A 230 -23.25 -39.96 -1.20
CA ARG A 230 -24.22 -40.98 -0.78
C ARG A 230 -23.63 -42.36 -0.97
N LEU A 231 -23.75 -43.22 0.03
CA LEU A 231 -23.54 -44.65 -0.15
C LEU A 231 -24.81 -45.25 -0.72
N GLN A 232 -24.73 -45.86 -1.89
CA GLN A 232 -25.80 -46.66 -2.45
C GLN A 232 -25.60 -48.12 -2.00
N VAL A 233 -26.64 -48.69 -1.41
CA VAL A 233 -26.70 -50.08 -0.97
C VAL A 233 -27.85 -50.79 -1.68
N LEU A 234 -27.54 -51.87 -2.38
CA LEU A 234 -28.56 -52.69 -3.06
C LEU A 234 -29.06 -53.78 -2.09
N ALA A 235 -30.33 -53.68 -1.70
CA ALA A 235 -31.02 -54.76 -1.01
C ALA A 235 -31.60 -55.70 -2.07
N VAL A 236 -31.25 -56.98 -1.98
CA VAL A 236 -31.73 -58.01 -2.89
C VAL A 236 -32.61 -58.97 -2.12
N ARG A 237 -33.79 -59.27 -2.68
CA ARG A 237 -34.71 -60.29 -2.18
C ARG A 237 -34.98 -61.30 -3.27
N ASN A 238 -34.81 -62.56 -2.93
CA ASN A 238 -35.10 -63.67 -3.81
C ASN A 238 -36.57 -64.07 -3.57
N ALA A 239 -37.37 -64.07 -4.62
CA ALA A 239 -38.73 -64.57 -4.58
C ALA A 239 -38.72 -66.11 -4.63
N ALA A 240 -39.83 -66.72 -4.20
CA ALA A 240 -39.96 -68.18 -4.13
C ALA A 240 -39.89 -68.86 -5.51
N ASP A 241 -40.09 -68.11 -6.59
CA ASP A 241 -40.00 -68.56 -7.98
C ASP A 241 -38.57 -68.44 -8.57
N GLY A 242 -37.59 -68.01 -7.76
CA GLY A 242 -36.20 -67.83 -8.18
C GLY A 242 -35.89 -66.49 -8.84
N SER A 243 -36.86 -65.58 -8.98
CA SER A 243 -36.61 -64.23 -9.46
C SER A 243 -35.93 -63.37 -8.39
N GLU A 244 -34.89 -62.62 -8.76
CA GLU A 244 -34.22 -61.68 -7.86
C GLU A 244 -34.78 -60.27 -8.06
N SER A 245 -35.27 -59.67 -6.97
CA SER A 245 -35.68 -58.27 -6.94
C SER A 245 -34.62 -57.46 -6.18
N ALA A 246 -34.07 -56.43 -6.82
CA ALA A 246 -33.07 -55.56 -6.23
C ALA A 246 -33.60 -54.13 -6.15
N GLN A 247 -33.48 -53.50 -4.98
CA GLN A 247 -33.83 -52.11 -4.76
C GLN A 247 -32.64 -51.37 -4.16
N ALA A 248 -32.31 -50.21 -4.72
CA ALA A 248 -31.21 -49.39 -4.24
C ALA A 248 -31.69 -48.43 -3.16
N PHE A 249 -30.99 -48.43 -2.02
CA PHE A 249 -31.19 -47.50 -0.92
C PHE A 249 -29.99 -46.58 -0.80
N GLU A 250 -30.23 -45.32 -0.46
CA GLU A 250 -29.18 -44.33 -0.35
C GLU A 250 -29.00 -43.90 1.11
N VAL A 251 -27.74 -43.89 1.55
CA VAL A 251 -27.32 -43.39 2.86
C VAL A 251 -26.53 -42.10 2.62
N PRO A 252 -27.14 -40.92 2.83
CA PRO A 252 -26.45 -39.65 2.64
C PRO A 252 -25.42 -39.42 3.73
N TYR A 253 -24.22 -39.01 3.32
CA TYR A 253 -23.12 -38.66 4.20
C TYR A 253 -22.68 -37.22 3.93
N ALA A 254 -22.77 -36.38 4.97
CA ALA A 254 -22.27 -35.02 4.94
C ALA A 254 -20.93 -34.97 5.71
N PRO A 255 -19.81 -34.61 5.07
CA PRO A 255 -18.54 -34.49 5.79
C PRO A 255 -18.62 -33.36 6.83
N LEU A 256 -18.10 -33.65 8.02
CA LEU A 256 -18.07 -32.73 9.15
C LEU A 256 -17.27 -31.46 8.82
N ALA A 257 -17.91 -30.29 8.99
CA ALA A 257 -17.28 -28.99 8.75
C ALA A 257 -15.97 -28.81 9.55
N ASP A 258 -15.90 -29.37 10.76
CA ASP A 258 -14.72 -29.35 11.64
C ASP A 258 -13.49 -30.05 11.06
N TYR A 259 -13.68 -30.99 10.15
CA TYR A 259 -12.61 -31.72 9.46
C TYR A 259 -12.38 -31.23 8.03
N ILE A 260 -13.12 -30.23 7.59
CA ILE A 260 -12.89 -29.55 6.32
C ILE A 260 -12.14 -28.27 6.67
N ALA A 261 -10.87 -28.18 6.28
CA ALA A 261 -10.27 -26.88 6.10
C ALA A 261 -11.09 -26.22 4.99
N GLN A 262 -11.97 -25.31 5.39
CA GLN A 262 -12.51 -24.34 4.45
C GLN A 262 -11.31 -23.83 3.66
N PRO A 263 -11.43 -23.62 2.33
CA PRO A 263 -10.45 -22.81 1.65
C PRO A 263 -10.31 -21.62 2.56
N GLN A 264 -9.09 -21.32 2.97
CA GLN A 264 -8.84 -20.06 3.62
C GLN A 264 -9.41 -19.04 2.61
N GLN A 265 -10.67 -18.61 2.79
CA GLN A 265 -11.01 -17.23 2.62
C GLN A 265 -9.87 -16.61 3.36
N ASP A 266 -8.95 -16.01 2.61
CA ASP A 266 -7.73 -15.43 3.12
C ASP A 266 -8.13 -14.39 4.18
N ALA A 267 -8.50 -14.86 5.36
CA ALA A 267 -8.61 -14.15 6.61
C ALA A 267 -7.15 -13.84 6.88
N GLY A 268 -6.70 -12.76 6.27
CA GLY A 268 -5.32 -12.34 6.39
C GLY A 268 -4.36 -12.71 5.25
N ILE A 269 -4.78 -12.71 3.97
CA ILE A 269 -4.05 -11.72 3.14
C ILE A 269 -4.69 -10.43 3.60
N ALA A 270 -4.18 -9.88 4.72
CA ALA A 270 -4.30 -8.46 4.98
C ALA A 270 -4.07 -7.84 3.61
N GLU A 271 -5.02 -7.04 3.10
CA GLU A 271 -4.74 -6.17 1.96
C GLU A 271 -3.29 -5.77 2.10
N GLY A 272 -2.40 -6.37 1.27
CA GLY A 272 -1.00 -6.49 1.67
C GLY A 272 -0.58 -5.12 2.10
N GLU A 273 -0.04 -4.94 3.32
CA GLU A 273 -0.05 -3.66 4.06
C GLU A 273 -0.29 -2.45 3.16
N PRO A 274 -1.34 -1.64 3.39
CA PRO A 274 -1.82 -0.69 2.40
C PRO A 274 -0.64 0.11 1.86
N LEU A 275 -0.53 0.25 0.53
CA LEU A 275 0.72 0.64 -0.15
C LEU A 275 1.42 1.86 0.46
N TRP A 276 0.65 2.79 1.00
CA TRP A 276 1.17 3.92 1.74
C TRP A 276 1.98 3.50 2.98
N ARG A 277 1.51 2.56 3.80
CA ARG A 277 2.23 2.07 4.99
C ARG A 277 3.60 1.51 4.62
N ARG A 278 3.68 0.73 3.53
CA ARG A 278 4.96 0.23 3.01
C ARG A 278 5.87 1.37 2.55
N ALA A 279 5.33 2.37 1.84
CA ALA A 279 6.11 3.54 1.43
C ALA A 279 6.70 4.31 2.63
N TRP A 280 5.97 4.40 3.75
CA TRP A 280 6.46 5.04 4.97
C TRP A 280 7.52 4.20 5.69
N ILE A 281 7.36 2.87 5.77
CA ILE A 281 8.34 1.97 6.40
C ILE A 281 9.64 1.96 5.60
N GLU A 282 9.56 1.85 4.29
CA GLU A 282 10.73 1.82 3.41
C GLU A 282 11.52 3.14 3.47
N ARG A 283 10.84 4.29 3.55
CA ARG A 283 11.46 5.62 3.57
C ARG A 283 11.60 6.20 4.99
N ARG A 284 11.65 5.34 6.02
CA ARG A 284 11.61 5.78 7.44
C ARG A 284 12.78 6.68 7.82
N TYR A 285 13.96 6.46 7.24
CA TYR A 285 15.14 7.26 7.54
C TYR A 285 15.06 8.65 6.90
N GLU A 286 14.54 8.73 5.67
CA GLU A 286 14.29 10.00 5.01
C GLU A 286 13.18 10.78 5.72
N VAL A 287 12.14 10.10 6.20
CA VAL A 287 11.10 10.71 7.04
C VAL A 287 11.70 11.27 8.32
N ALA A 288 12.51 10.49 9.05
CA ALA A 288 13.15 10.94 10.28
C ALA A 288 14.07 12.16 10.04
N ALA A 289 14.91 12.11 9.00
CA ALA A 289 15.79 13.21 8.64
C ALA A 289 15.01 14.49 8.25
N LEU A 290 13.90 14.33 7.51
CA LEU A 290 13.01 15.44 7.19
C LEU A 290 12.39 16.05 8.45
N LEU A 291 11.89 15.23 9.38
CA LEU A 291 11.31 15.71 10.64
C LEU A 291 12.34 16.48 11.49
N VAL A 292 13.59 16.02 11.55
CA VAL A 292 14.69 16.74 12.21
C VAL A 292 14.93 18.08 11.54
N MET A 293 14.98 18.14 10.20
CA MET A 293 15.15 19.39 9.46
C MET A 293 13.98 20.37 9.68
N LEU A 294 12.74 19.87 9.69
CA LEU A 294 11.56 20.68 9.96
C LEU A 294 11.58 21.21 11.40
N GLY A 295 11.93 20.37 12.38
CA GLY A 295 12.10 20.79 13.78
C GLY A 295 13.18 21.86 13.94
N ALA A 296 14.33 21.69 13.28
CA ALA A 296 15.40 22.70 13.26
C ALA A 296 14.93 24.03 12.65
N LEU A 297 14.12 23.98 11.58
CA LEU A 297 13.55 25.19 10.99
C LEU A 297 12.56 25.88 11.93
N VAL A 298 11.70 25.12 12.61
CA VAL A 298 10.79 25.69 13.62
C VAL A 298 11.60 26.41 14.71
N LEU A 299 12.66 25.79 15.23
CA LEU A 299 13.54 26.42 16.22
C LEU A 299 14.18 27.71 15.66
N ILE A 300 14.68 27.70 14.43
CA ILE A 300 15.23 28.89 13.77
C ILE A 300 14.19 30.02 13.72
N LEU A 301 12.92 29.70 13.42
CA LEU A 301 11.85 30.68 13.32
C LEU A 301 11.38 31.20 14.69
N LEU A 302 11.35 30.35 15.71
CA LEU A 302 11.02 30.75 17.09
C LEU A 302 12.11 31.68 17.66
N PHE A 303 13.38 31.40 17.39
CA PHE A 303 14.53 32.20 17.84
C PHE A 303 15.00 33.22 16.79
N GLN A 304 14.13 33.61 15.85
CA GLN A 304 14.50 34.45 14.70
C GLN A 304 15.12 35.80 15.10
N ASP A 305 14.65 36.43 16.17
CA ASP A 305 15.16 37.73 16.65
C ASP A 305 16.60 37.61 17.15
N GLN A 306 16.87 36.58 17.96
CA GLN A 306 18.19 36.31 18.51
C GLN A 306 19.16 35.95 17.38
N LEU A 307 18.72 35.12 16.43
CA LEU A 307 19.51 34.75 15.26
C LEU A 307 19.80 35.97 14.38
N ALA A 308 18.79 36.77 14.05
CA ALA A 308 18.92 37.95 13.20
C ALA A 308 19.82 39.03 13.82
N SER A 309 19.84 39.14 15.16
CA SER A 309 20.73 40.08 15.87
C SER A 309 22.22 39.80 15.65
N ARG A 310 22.59 38.54 15.36
CA ARG A 310 23.97 38.10 15.15
C ARG A 310 24.21 37.81 13.67
N ARG A 311 24.64 38.83 12.91
CA ARG A 311 24.78 38.76 11.44
C ARG A 311 25.55 37.52 10.95
N ASN A 312 26.73 37.25 11.49
CA ASN A 312 27.55 36.11 11.06
C ASN A 312 26.86 34.78 11.34
N LEU A 313 26.24 34.63 12.52
CA LEU A 313 25.51 33.43 12.87
C LEU A 313 24.32 33.21 11.93
N TYR A 314 23.53 34.26 11.67
CA TYR A 314 22.42 34.20 10.71
C TYR A 314 22.89 33.79 9.32
N THR A 315 23.94 34.42 8.78
CA THR A 315 24.44 34.12 7.43
C THR A 315 24.94 32.68 7.33
N THR A 316 25.72 32.20 8.32
CA THR A 316 26.20 30.83 8.35
C THR A 316 25.06 29.83 8.47
N THR A 317 24.16 30.00 9.43
CA THR A 317 22.99 29.11 9.63
C THR A 317 22.13 29.05 8.36
N ARG A 318 21.92 30.19 7.70
CA ARG A 318 21.16 30.26 6.45
C ARG A 318 21.83 29.47 5.32
N ILE A 319 23.13 29.66 5.10
CA ILE A 319 23.86 28.95 4.04
C ILE A 319 23.91 27.45 4.32
N VAL A 320 24.19 27.06 5.57
CA VAL A 320 24.24 25.65 5.98
C VAL A 320 22.86 24.99 5.80
N PHE A 321 21.78 25.64 6.23
CA PHE A 321 20.43 25.11 6.06
C PHE A 321 20.06 24.98 4.58
N MET A 322 20.39 25.97 3.74
CA MET A 322 20.14 25.90 2.30
C MET A 322 20.95 24.79 1.61
N ALA A 323 22.21 24.60 2.00
CA ALA A 323 23.04 23.52 1.50
C ALA A 323 22.47 22.15 1.91
N ALA A 324 22.02 22.01 3.17
CA ALA A 324 21.35 20.82 3.65
C ALA A 324 20.03 20.57 2.90
N THR A 325 19.19 21.58 2.68
CA THR A 325 17.96 21.47 1.87
C THR A 325 18.28 21.04 0.44
N LEU A 326 19.28 21.62 -0.22
CA LEU A 326 19.65 21.24 -1.59
C LEU A 326 20.19 19.80 -1.64
N GLY A 327 21.07 19.42 -0.71
CA GLY A 327 21.66 18.08 -0.65
C GLY A 327 20.65 17.00 -0.27
N PHE A 328 19.90 17.20 0.81
CA PHE A 328 18.96 16.21 1.31
C PHE A 328 17.64 16.22 0.54
N ILE A 329 16.89 17.34 0.54
CA ILE A 329 15.57 17.39 -0.09
C ILE A 329 15.69 17.36 -1.62
N GLY A 330 16.67 18.08 -2.17
CA GLY A 330 16.91 18.15 -3.61
C GLY A 330 17.55 16.88 -4.18
N LEU A 331 18.83 16.66 -3.89
CA LEU A 331 19.64 15.62 -4.56
C LEU A 331 19.28 14.20 -4.10
N PHE A 332 19.16 14.00 -2.78
CA PHE A 332 18.96 12.68 -2.20
C PHE A 332 17.49 12.23 -2.24
N ALA A 333 16.60 12.98 -1.59
CA ALA A 333 15.22 12.59 -1.35
C ALA A 333 14.26 12.94 -2.50
N ARG A 334 14.67 13.84 -3.40
CA ARG A 334 13.92 14.33 -4.57
C ARG A 334 12.50 14.81 -4.24
N ALA A 335 12.34 15.36 -3.04
CA ALA A 335 11.05 15.76 -2.48
C ALA A 335 10.79 17.25 -2.77
N GLN A 336 10.34 17.57 -3.99
CA GLN A 336 10.11 18.94 -4.43
C GLN A 336 8.60 19.21 -4.60
N LEU A 337 8.08 20.18 -3.85
CA LEU A 337 6.74 20.71 -4.09
C LEU A 337 6.68 21.42 -5.44
N SER A 338 5.54 21.30 -6.12
CA SER A 338 5.27 21.73 -7.49
C SER A 338 3.81 22.15 -7.62
N VAL A 339 3.50 23.03 -8.58
CA VAL A 339 2.12 23.44 -8.93
C VAL A 339 1.21 22.25 -9.23
N VAL A 340 1.76 21.16 -9.75
CA VAL A 340 1.03 19.91 -10.02
C VAL A 340 0.32 19.41 -8.75
N HIS A 341 0.97 19.48 -7.59
CA HIS A 341 0.38 19.03 -6.33
C HIS A 341 -0.79 19.92 -5.91
N VAL A 342 -0.71 21.23 -6.18
CA VAL A 342 -1.80 22.18 -5.92
C VAL A 342 -3.01 21.84 -6.78
N VAL A 343 -2.78 21.67 -8.08
CA VAL A 343 -3.82 21.30 -9.05
C VAL A 343 -4.43 19.94 -8.71
N THR A 344 -3.60 18.96 -8.34
CA THR A 344 -4.05 17.62 -7.93
C THR A 344 -4.93 17.71 -6.69
N PHE A 345 -4.56 18.52 -5.68
CA PHE A 345 -5.37 18.73 -4.49
C PHE A 345 -6.70 19.44 -4.81
N ALA A 346 -6.66 20.47 -5.65
CA ALA A 346 -7.86 21.18 -6.09
C ALA A 346 -8.83 20.28 -6.88
N HIS A 347 -8.31 19.39 -7.73
CA HIS A 347 -9.11 18.40 -8.44
C HIS A 347 -9.66 17.31 -7.50
N ALA A 348 -8.86 16.87 -6.52
CA ALA A 348 -9.27 15.89 -5.52
C ALA A 348 -10.40 16.39 -4.61
N LEU A 349 -10.52 17.71 -4.38
CA LEU A 349 -11.67 18.32 -3.69
C LEU A 349 -12.97 18.28 -4.51
N ARG A 350 -12.86 18.13 -5.84
CA ARG A 350 -14.00 18.08 -6.76
C ARG A 350 -14.43 16.66 -7.13
N THR A 351 -13.59 15.67 -6.81
CA THR A 351 -13.78 14.25 -7.12
C THR A 351 -13.77 13.43 -5.82
N ASP A 352 -13.94 12.11 -5.90
CA ASP A 352 -13.86 11.25 -4.71
C ASP A 352 -12.48 11.34 -4.04
N PHE A 353 -12.42 12.06 -2.93
CA PHE A 353 -11.19 12.31 -2.20
C PHE A 353 -10.68 11.04 -1.49
N GLN A 354 -9.59 10.48 -1.99
CA GLN A 354 -8.94 9.30 -1.41
C GLN A 354 -7.59 9.67 -0.78
N TRP A 355 -7.52 9.70 0.56
CA TRP A 355 -6.29 9.96 1.33
C TRP A 355 -5.13 9.03 0.94
N SER A 356 -5.42 7.80 0.56
CA SER A 356 -4.44 6.77 0.23
C SER A 356 -3.42 7.23 -0.81
N PHE A 357 -3.80 8.02 -1.82
CA PHE A 357 -2.89 8.53 -2.83
C PHE A 357 -1.91 9.58 -2.32
N PHE A 358 -2.35 10.42 -1.38
CA PHE A 358 -1.50 11.45 -0.78
C PHE A 358 -0.46 10.85 0.17
N LEU A 359 -0.83 9.79 0.90
CA LEU A 359 0.10 9.11 1.81
C LEU A 359 1.15 8.24 1.10
N LEU A 360 1.06 8.04 -0.23
CA LEU A 360 2.07 7.28 -0.99
C LEU A 360 3.43 7.97 -1.06
N ASP A 361 3.47 9.31 -0.99
CA ASP A 361 4.71 10.08 -0.85
C ASP A 361 4.83 10.66 0.56
N PRO A 362 5.46 9.96 1.52
CA PRO A 362 5.54 10.41 2.90
C PRO A 362 6.22 11.78 3.05
N LEU A 363 7.23 12.08 2.24
CA LEU A 363 7.97 13.34 2.37
C LEU A 363 7.18 14.52 1.83
N ILE A 364 6.56 14.38 0.66
CA ILE A 364 5.71 15.43 0.10
C ILE A 364 4.50 15.67 1.00
N PHE A 365 3.92 14.63 1.58
CA PHE A 365 2.83 14.75 2.55
C PHE A 365 3.25 15.55 3.79
N LEU A 366 4.40 15.21 4.40
CA LEU A 366 4.93 15.94 5.56
C LEU A 366 5.30 17.38 5.21
N LEU A 367 5.90 17.63 4.05
CA LEU A 367 6.20 18.98 3.56
C LEU A 367 4.92 19.79 3.40
N TRP A 368 3.89 19.26 2.74
CA TRP A 368 2.60 19.96 2.59
C TRP A 368 1.94 20.26 3.94
N GLY A 369 1.93 19.30 4.86
CA GLY A 369 1.43 19.50 6.22
C GLY A 369 2.18 20.62 6.93
N PHE A 370 3.51 20.63 6.84
CA PHE A 370 4.32 21.72 7.37
C PHE A 370 4.04 23.06 6.68
N VAL A 371 3.92 23.10 5.35
CA VAL A 371 3.62 24.33 4.60
C VAL A 371 2.27 24.89 5.01
N ALA A 372 1.24 24.06 5.17
CA ALA A 372 -0.07 24.48 5.62
C ALA A 372 -0.01 25.14 7.01
N VAL A 373 0.70 24.52 7.96
CA VAL A 373 0.90 25.10 9.31
C VAL A 373 1.73 26.38 9.23
N ALA A 374 2.85 26.37 8.50
CA ALA A 374 3.73 27.53 8.37
C ALA A 374 3.01 28.73 7.71
N MET A 375 2.11 28.48 6.77
CA MET A 375 1.28 29.51 6.13
C MET A 375 0.36 30.22 7.12
N LEU A 376 -0.19 29.51 8.09
CA LEU A 376 -1.06 30.08 9.11
C LEU A 376 -0.27 31.01 10.07
N PHE A 377 0.92 30.60 10.50
CA PHE A 377 1.69 31.32 11.53
C PHE A 377 2.69 32.36 10.99
N TRP A 378 3.41 32.05 9.91
CA TRP A 378 4.49 32.89 9.33
C TRP A 378 4.20 33.34 7.89
N GLY A 379 3.23 32.71 7.21
CA GLY A 379 2.91 32.92 5.80
C GLY A 379 3.67 31.98 4.85
N ARG A 380 3.43 32.13 3.54
CA ARG A 380 4.00 31.25 2.50
C ARG A 380 5.52 31.21 2.42
N GLY A 381 6.17 32.25 2.96
CA GLY A 381 7.55 32.56 2.66
C GLY A 381 8.53 31.54 3.23
N VAL A 382 8.17 30.85 4.30
CA VAL A 382 9.02 29.86 4.99
C VAL A 382 9.44 28.75 4.02
N PHE A 383 8.52 28.20 3.24
CA PHE A 383 8.84 27.15 2.28
C PHE A 383 9.81 27.63 1.20
N CYS A 384 9.45 28.70 0.48
CA CYS A 384 10.26 29.21 -0.63
C CYS A 384 11.62 29.76 -0.17
N GLY A 385 11.71 30.23 1.08
CA GLY A 385 12.91 30.80 1.68
C GLY A 385 13.91 29.76 2.18
N TRP A 386 13.42 28.65 2.73
CA TRP A 386 14.23 27.70 3.51
C TRP A 386 14.16 26.26 2.99
N LEU A 387 12.97 25.77 2.66
CA LEU A 387 12.72 24.35 2.35
C LEU A 387 12.73 24.03 0.87
N CYS A 388 12.55 24.99 -0.03
CA CYS A 388 12.52 24.74 -1.47
C CYS A 388 13.94 24.49 -2.02
N PRO A 389 14.27 23.27 -2.51
CA PRO A 389 15.57 22.96 -3.12
C PRO A 389 15.96 23.90 -4.26
N PHE A 390 15.03 24.18 -5.19
CA PHE A 390 15.32 25.07 -6.31
C PHE A 390 15.59 26.52 -5.87
N GLY A 391 14.87 26.98 -4.83
CA GLY A 391 15.13 28.30 -4.23
C GLY A 391 16.48 28.36 -3.52
N ALA A 392 16.88 27.28 -2.85
CA ALA A 392 18.20 27.14 -2.23
C ALA A 392 19.31 27.13 -3.29
N LEU A 393 19.13 26.38 -4.38
CA LEU A 393 20.05 26.35 -5.52
C LEU A 393 20.26 27.75 -6.10
N GLN A 394 19.20 28.52 -6.33
CA GLN A 394 19.31 29.89 -6.84
C GLN A 394 20.04 30.84 -5.89
N GLU A 395 19.80 30.75 -4.58
CA GLU A 395 20.49 31.59 -3.61
C GLU A 395 21.98 31.22 -3.52
N LEU A 396 22.31 29.93 -3.47
CA LEU A 396 23.69 29.44 -3.38
C LEU A 396 24.48 29.77 -4.65
N LEU A 397 23.88 29.61 -5.83
CA LEU A 397 24.49 30.02 -7.11
C LEU A 397 24.73 31.52 -7.17
N ASN A 398 23.75 32.34 -6.74
CA ASN A 398 23.94 33.78 -6.71
C ASN A 398 24.98 34.21 -5.67
N GLU A 399 25.05 33.55 -4.52
CA GLU A 399 26.08 33.78 -3.52
C GLU A 399 27.48 33.47 -4.08
N ALA A 400 27.62 32.36 -4.82
CA ALA A 400 28.84 32.04 -5.55
C ALA A 400 29.15 33.09 -6.63
N ALA A 401 28.16 33.53 -7.40
CA ALA A 401 28.30 34.58 -8.41
C ALA A 401 28.82 35.89 -7.82
N ARG A 402 28.33 36.29 -6.64
CA ARG A 402 28.79 37.49 -5.91
C ARG A 402 30.23 37.35 -5.42
N ARG A 403 30.63 36.16 -4.97
CA ARG A 403 32.03 35.88 -4.60
C ARG A 403 32.97 35.91 -5.80
N LEU A 404 32.49 35.47 -6.95
CA LEU A 404 33.15 35.59 -8.26
C LEU A 404 33.04 37.00 -8.87
N ARG A 405 32.46 37.96 -8.16
CA ARG A 405 32.29 39.37 -8.56
C ARG A 405 31.53 39.55 -9.89
N LEU A 406 30.61 38.65 -10.21
CA LEU A 406 29.71 38.82 -11.34
C LEU A 406 28.77 40.03 -11.13
N PRO A 407 28.49 40.83 -12.17
CA PRO A 407 27.64 42.01 -12.05
C PRO A 407 26.24 41.61 -11.58
N GLN A 408 25.71 42.35 -10.61
CA GLN A 408 24.36 42.15 -10.09
C GLN A 408 23.46 43.24 -10.63
N PHE A 409 22.37 42.87 -11.30
CA PHE A 409 21.41 43.82 -11.85
C PHE A 409 20.23 44.03 -10.91
N GLU A 410 20.02 45.28 -10.50
CA GLU A 410 18.84 45.70 -9.75
C GLU A 410 17.75 46.17 -10.72
N VAL A 411 16.64 45.44 -10.78
CA VAL A 411 15.51 45.78 -11.65
C VAL A 411 14.77 47.00 -11.09
N PRO A 412 14.51 48.06 -11.89
CA PRO A 412 13.72 49.21 -11.45
C PRO A 412 12.35 48.82 -10.89
N TRP A 413 11.89 49.53 -9.86
CA TRP A 413 10.67 49.18 -9.11
C TRP A 413 9.42 49.04 -10.00
N SER A 414 9.21 49.97 -10.93
CA SER A 414 8.04 49.97 -11.82
C SER A 414 7.97 48.74 -12.73
N LEU A 415 9.13 48.29 -13.24
CA LEU A 415 9.22 47.07 -14.05
C LEU A 415 9.07 45.83 -13.15
N HIS A 416 9.71 45.84 -11.99
CA HIS A 416 9.64 44.75 -11.02
C HIS A 416 8.20 44.42 -10.60
N GLU A 417 7.41 45.44 -10.26
CA GLU A 417 6.03 45.29 -9.82
C GLU A 417 5.13 44.71 -10.93
N ARG A 418 5.35 45.11 -12.19
CA ARG A 418 4.64 44.55 -13.35
C ARG A 418 5.03 43.10 -13.63
N LEU A 419 6.32 42.79 -13.56
CA LEU A 419 6.84 41.44 -13.81
C LEU A 419 6.34 40.42 -12.78
N TRP A 420 5.95 40.84 -11.56
CA TRP A 420 5.32 39.93 -10.59
C TRP A 420 4.02 39.31 -11.09
N ILE A 421 3.26 40.01 -11.93
CA ILE A 421 1.97 39.53 -12.45
C ILE A 421 2.17 38.27 -13.30
N ILE A 422 3.32 38.13 -13.98
CA ILE A 422 3.60 37.03 -14.89
C ILE A 422 3.43 35.66 -14.21
N LYS A 423 4.03 35.43 -13.04
CA LYS A 423 3.86 34.14 -12.33
C LYS A 423 2.39 33.85 -11.96
N TYR A 424 1.59 34.87 -11.69
CA TYR A 424 0.16 34.70 -11.41
C TYR A 424 -0.60 34.35 -12.68
N LEU A 425 -0.28 34.97 -13.82
CA LEU A 425 -0.84 34.60 -15.13
C LEU A 425 -0.47 33.17 -15.52
N VAL A 426 0.79 32.78 -15.34
CA VAL A 426 1.24 31.39 -15.59
C VAL A 426 0.46 30.41 -14.70
N PHE A 427 0.31 30.71 -13.40
CA PHE A 427 -0.48 29.87 -12.50
C PHE A 427 -1.96 29.77 -12.91
N ILE A 428 -2.62 30.90 -13.20
CA ILE A 428 -4.03 30.93 -13.63
C ILE A 428 -4.20 30.17 -14.94
N GLY A 429 -3.26 30.29 -15.89
CA GLY A 429 -3.26 29.53 -17.13
C GLY A 429 -3.19 28.02 -16.89
N ILE A 430 -2.23 27.56 -16.09
CA ILE A 430 -2.09 26.13 -15.73
C ILE A 430 -3.34 25.63 -15.00
N PHE A 431 -3.84 26.40 -14.04
CA PHE A 431 -5.04 26.05 -13.28
C PHE A 431 -6.27 25.95 -14.17
N SER A 432 -6.46 26.92 -15.08
CA SER A 432 -7.57 26.91 -16.04
C SER A 432 -7.52 25.70 -16.97
N LEU A 433 -6.36 25.38 -17.53
CA LEU A 433 -6.17 24.18 -18.36
C LEU A 433 -6.49 22.90 -17.58
N SER A 434 -6.14 22.85 -16.29
CA SER A 434 -6.39 21.68 -15.44
C SER A 434 -7.86 21.39 -15.16
N LEU A 435 -8.74 22.38 -15.32
CA LEU A 435 -10.19 22.19 -15.18
C LEU A 435 -10.79 21.47 -16.38
N ASN A 436 -10.15 21.57 -17.55
CA ASN A 436 -10.64 20.99 -18.80
C ASN A 436 -9.96 19.66 -19.11
N ASP A 437 -8.63 19.64 -19.12
CA ASP A 437 -7.85 18.44 -19.41
C ASP A 437 -6.60 18.38 -18.53
N MET A 438 -6.52 17.30 -17.76
CA MET A 438 -5.40 17.10 -16.85
C MET A 438 -4.10 16.85 -17.61
N LYS A 439 -4.13 16.24 -18.81
CA LYS A 439 -2.93 15.98 -19.61
C LYS A 439 -2.27 17.28 -20.07
N THR A 440 -3.04 18.22 -20.62
CA THR A 440 -2.50 19.54 -21.03
C THR A 440 -1.99 20.34 -19.84
N ALA A 441 -2.63 20.26 -18.67
CA ALA A 441 -2.13 20.91 -17.45
C ALA A 441 -0.77 20.38 -17.01
N PHE A 442 -0.52 19.08 -17.12
CA PHE A 442 0.80 18.48 -16.84
C PHE A 442 1.87 18.99 -17.79
N VAL A 443 1.55 19.18 -19.08
CA VAL A 443 2.46 19.77 -20.07
C VAL A 443 2.73 21.24 -19.76
N ALA A 444 1.69 22.01 -19.42
CA ALA A 444 1.83 23.41 -19.06
C ALA A 444 2.64 23.59 -17.75
N ALA A 445 2.52 22.65 -16.81
CA ALA A 445 3.30 22.62 -15.57
C ALA A 445 4.81 22.39 -15.80
N GLU A 446 5.24 22.03 -17.02
CA GLU A 446 6.66 21.95 -17.36
C GLU A 446 7.35 23.31 -17.43
N ALA A 447 6.59 24.41 -17.34
CA ALA A 447 7.11 25.73 -16.98
C ALA A 447 7.86 25.73 -15.62
N GLU A 448 7.68 24.70 -14.79
CA GLU A 448 8.50 24.45 -13.61
C GLU A 448 9.79 23.68 -13.95
N PRO A 449 10.98 24.31 -13.80
CA PRO A 449 12.26 23.63 -14.04
C PRO A 449 12.57 22.60 -12.96
N PHE A 450 11.71 22.43 -11.96
CA PHE A 450 11.85 21.51 -10.83
C PHE A 450 12.04 20.06 -11.28
N LYS A 451 11.27 19.61 -12.27
CA LYS A 451 11.37 18.26 -12.81
C LYS A 451 12.75 18.03 -13.46
N THR A 452 13.21 18.98 -14.25
CA THR A 452 14.51 18.89 -14.93
C THR A 452 15.68 19.00 -13.94
N THR A 453 15.63 19.94 -13.01
CA THR A 453 16.77 20.28 -12.14
C THR A 453 16.88 19.41 -10.89
N VAL A 454 15.75 19.02 -10.29
CA VAL A 454 15.71 18.28 -9.02
C VAL A 454 15.31 16.83 -9.25
N ALA A 455 14.19 16.58 -9.93
CA ALA A 455 13.68 15.20 -10.06
C ALA A 455 14.54 14.33 -10.99
N LEU A 456 15.03 14.91 -12.10
CA LEU A 456 15.77 14.20 -13.16
C LEU A 456 17.27 14.57 -13.24
N HIS A 457 17.78 15.48 -12.40
CA HIS A 457 19.20 15.86 -12.40
C HIS A 457 19.78 16.18 -13.79
N PHE A 458 19.05 16.96 -14.60
CA PHE A 458 19.39 17.33 -15.98
C PHE A 458 19.46 16.16 -16.98
N GLN A 459 19.02 14.96 -16.60
CA GLN A 459 18.87 13.81 -17.51
C GLN A 459 17.52 13.89 -18.25
N ARG A 460 17.38 14.91 -19.11
CA ARG A 460 16.15 15.16 -19.89
C ARG A 460 16.52 15.63 -21.31
N GLU A 461 15.54 15.58 -22.22
CA GLU A 461 15.66 16.15 -23.56
C GLU A 461 16.21 17.59 -23.53
N TRP A 462 17.04 17.89 -24.53
CA TRP A 462 17.86 19.10 -24.57
C TRP A 462 17.08 20.42 -24.41
N PRO A 463 15.84 20.61 -24.94
CA PRO A 463 15.14 21.90 -24.81
C PRO A 463 14.83 22.23 -23.34
N PHE A 464 14.46 21.24 -22.54
CA PHE A 464 14.15 21.43 -21.13
C PHE A 464 15.39 21.72 -20.29
N VAL A 465 16.52 21.11 -20.65
CA VAL A 465 17.82 21.35 -20.01
C VAL A 465 18.28 22.78 -20.30
N VAL A 466 18.25 23.20 -21.57
CA VAL A 466 18.60 24.58 -21.97
C VAL A 466 17.70 25.59 -21.28
N PHE A 467 16.39 25.35 -21.23
CA PHE A 467 15.45 26.22 -20.51
C PHE A 467 15.81 26.35 -19.02
N ALA A 468 16.07 25.23 -18.33
CA ALA A 468 16.44 25.25 -16.93
C ALA A 468 17.77 25.98 -16.68
N LEU A 469 18.78 25.74 -17.53
CA LEU A 469 20.08 26.42 -17.45
C LEU A 469 19.96 27.92 -17.74
N ALA A 470 19.12 28.32 -18.69
CA ALA A 470 18.86 29.73 -18.99
C ALA A 470 18.24 30.46 -17.77
N LEU A 471 17.29 29.82 -17.09
CA LEU A 471 16.68 30.37 -15.87
C LEU A 471 17.67 30.46 -14.71
N LEU A 472 18.54 29.46 -14.53
CA LEU A 472 19.60 29.49 -13.52
C LEU A 472 20.67 30.54 -13.86
N GLY A 473 21.02 30.67 -15.14
CA GLY A 473 21.93 31.69 -15.66
C GLY A 473 21.41 33.10 -15.41
N ALA A 474 20.14 33.37 -15.71
CA ALA A 474 19.48 34.62 -15.34
C ALA A 474 19.53 34.88 -13.81
N GLY A 475 19.44 33.81 -13.01
CA GLY A 475 19.58 33.83 -11.56
C GLY A 475 20.96 34.26 -11.02
N LEU A 476 22.03 34.11 -11.83
CA LEU A 476 23.38 34.56 -11.47
C LEU A 476 23.47 36.09 -11.41
N PHE A 477 22.76 36.77 -12.32
CA PHE A 477 22.75 38.23 -12.43
C PHE A 477 21.59 38.88 -11.67
N VAL A 478 20.43 38.21 -11.61
CA VAL A 478 19.24 38.68 -10.88
C VAL A 478 18.87 37.66 -9.81
N ARG A 479 19.07 38.02 -8.54
CA ARG A 479 18.75 37.19 -7.37
C ARG A 479 17.35 36.58 -7.48
N ARG A 480 17.29 35.25 -7.42
CA ARG A 480 16.06 34.45 -7.41
C ARG A 480 15.10 34.78 -8.57
N PHE A 481 15.63 35.04 -9.77
CA PHE A 481 14.87 35.44 -10.96
C PHE A 481 13.59 34.62 -11.18
N TYR A 482 13.70 33.29 -11.23
CA TYR A 482 12.54 32.41 -11.46
C TYR A 482 11.50 32.51 -10.34
N CYS A 483 11.93 32.45 -9.07
CA CYS A 483 11.03 32.52 -7.92
C CYS A 483 10.29 33.86 -7.85
N ARG A 484 10.92 34.92 -8.37
CA ARG A 484 10.39 36.29 -8.40
C ARG A 484 9.35 36.48 -9.50
N TYR A 485 9.57 35.93 -10.70
CA TYR A 485 8.77 36.31 -11.89
C TYR A 485 8.00 35.18 -12.57
N LEU A 486 8.41 33.92 -12.44
CA LEU A 486 7.87 32.85 -13.28
C LEU A 486 7.31 31.64 -12.50
N CYS A 487 7.62 31.52 -11.21
CA CYS A 487 7.26 30.35 -10.38
C CYS A 487 5.75 30.26 -10.08
N PRO A 488 5.01 29.30 -10.70
CA PRO A 488 3.57 29.18 -10.51
C PRO A 488 3.20 28.61 -9.13
N LEU A 489 4.01 27.69 -8.57
CA LEU A 489 3.86 27.27 -7.17
C LEU A 489 3.95 28.47 -6.19
N GLY A 490 4.87 29.40 -6.46
CA GLY A 490 5.02 30.61 -5.66
C GLY A 490 3.78 31.50 -5.69
N ALA A 491 3.12 31.58 -6.85
CA ALA A 491 1.85 32.30 -7.02
C ALA A 491 0.68 31.58 -6.32
N ALA A 492 0.60 30.25 -6.44
CA ALA A 492 -0.41 29.43 -5.75
C ALA A 492 -0.37 29.63 -4.23
N LEU A 493 0.82 29.52 -3.64
CA LEU A 493 1.00 29.71 -2.20
C LEU A 493 0.82 31.17 -1.77
N ALA A 494 0.80 32.13 -2.69
CA ALA A 494 0.57 33.54 -2.37
C ALA A 494 -0.90 33.90 -2.16
N ILE A 495 -1.85 33.11 -2.67
CA ILE A 495 -3.28 33.37 -2.51
C ILE A 495 -3.70 33.38 -1.03
N PRO A 496 -3.35 32.37 -0.20
CA PRO A 496 -3.73 32.38 1.21
C PRO A 496 -2.76 33.18 2.09
N ALA A 497 -1.69 33.76 1.53
CA ALA A 497 -0.62 34.35 2.32
C ALA A 497 -1.04 35.58 3.15
N ARG A 498 -2.16 36.23 2.80
CA ARG A 498 -2.76 37.32 3.60
C ARG A 498 -3.51 36.83 4.83
N LEU A 499 -3.88 35.55 4.90
CA LEU A 499 -4.59 34.96 6.05
C LEU A 499 -3.66 34.62 7.23
N ARG A 500 -2.40 35.06 7.19
CA ARG A 500 -1.45 34.83 8.29
C ARG A 500 -1.95 35.50 9.58
N MET A 501 -1.80 34.79 10.69
CA MET A 501 -2.29 35.24 11.99
C MET A 501 -1.39 36.29 12.64
N PHE A 502 -0.08 36.31 12.31
CA PHE A 502 0.91 37.14 13.00
C PHE A 502 1.90 37.84 12.05
N GLU A 503 2.26 39.09 12.38
CA GLU A 503 3.29 39.88 11.70
C GLU A 503 4.57 39.99 12.54
N TRP A 504 5.39 38.94 12.53
CA TRP A 504 6.61 38.90 13.35
C TRP A 504 7.78 39.77 12.84
N LEU A 505 7.76 40.22 11.59
CA LEU A 505 8.87 40.96 10.97
C LEU A 505 8.87 42.42 11.41
N LYS A 506 9.82 42.81 12.26
CA LYS A 506 9.92 44.16 12.81
C LYS A 506 10.34 45.20 11.77
N ARG A 507 9.76 46.39 11.88
CA ARG A 507 10.09 47.59 11.09
C ARG A 507 10.13 48.80 12.00
N ARG A 508 10.96 49.79 11.67
CA ARG A 508 10.95 51.11 12.34
C ARG A 508 10.13 52.10 11.53
N PRO A 509 9.57 53.15 12.14
CA PRO A 509 8.84 54.20 11.40
C PRO A 509 9.67 54.90 10.31
N GLN A 510 11.00 54.95 10.45
CA GLN A 510 11.91 55.54 9.46
C GLN A 510 12.09 54.65 8.20
N CYS A 511 11.73 53.37 8.28
CA CYS A 511 11.90 52.43 7.17
C CYS A 511 10.91 52.74 6.04
N GLY A 512 11.42 53.07 4.84
CA GLY A 512 10.63 53.47 3.66
C GLY A 512 10.57 54.97 3.43
N ARG A 513 10.57 55.77 4.51
CA ARG A 513 10.58 57.24 4.45
C ARG A 513 11.99 57.78 4.25
N GLU A 514 12.88 57.48 5.20
CA GLU A 514 14.27 58.00 5.23
C GLU A 514 15.29 56.93 4.84
N CYS A 515 14.94 55.65 4.99
CA CYS A 515 15.83 54.52 4.76
C CYS A 515 15.20 53.47 3.85
N ARG A 516 15.90 53.11 2.77
CA ARG A 516 15.48 52.05 1.82
C ARG A 516 16.41 50.83 1.78
N GLN A 517 17.38 50.74 2.70
CA GLN A 517 18.41 49.69 2.71
C GLN A 517 17.84 48.27 2.70
N CYS A 518 16.82 47.98 3.52
CA CYS A 518 16.18 46.67 3.54
C CYS A 518 15.49 46.31 2.22
N ALA A 519 14.97 47.29 1.48
CA ALA A 519 14.30 47.06 0.20
C ALA A 519 15.31 46.69 -0.89
N VAL A 520 16.42 47.42 -0.97
CA VAL A 520 17.54 47.16 -1.90
C VAL A 520 18.12 45.76 -1.67
N HIS A 521 18.38 45.38 -0.41
CA HIS A 521 18.97 44.07 -0.10
C HIS A 521 17.96 42.91 -0.05
N CYS A 522 16.67 43.15 -0.34
CA CYS A 522 15.67 42.08 -0.34
C CYS A 522 15.90 41.11 -1.52
N PRO A 523 16.09 39.79 -1.31
CA PRO A 523 16.37 38.84 -2.39
C PRO A 523 15.31 38.77 -3.47
N VAL A 524 14.06 39.08 -3.12
CA VAL A 524 12.91 38.95 -3.99
C VAL A 524 12.22 40.29 -4.25
N GLY A 525 12.75 41.38 -3.69
CA GLY A 525 12.17 42.72 -3.82
C GLY A 525 10.80 42.91 -3.15
N ALA A 526 10.45 42.10 -2.14
CA ALA A 526 9.12 42.11 -1.52
C ALA A 526 8.80 43.33 -0.63
N ILE A 527 9.62 44.39 -0.62
CA ILE A 527 9.44 45.56 0.25
C ILE A 527 9.17 46.77 -0.63
N TYR A 528 7.98 47.35 -0.48
CA TYR A 528 7.57 48.54 -1.21
C TYR A 528 8.48 49.74 -0.89
N PRO A 529 8.58 50.73 -1.79
CA PRO A 529 9.27 51.99 -1.53
C PRO A 529 8.74 52.72 -0.29
N SER A 530 7.45 52.55 0.03
CA SER A 530 6.80 53.04 1.26
C SER A 530 7.31 52.39 2.54
N GLY A 531 7.98 51.24 2.42
CA GLY A 531 8.52 50.47 3.53
C GLY A 531 7.62 49.34 4.03
N ALA A 532 6.44 49.14 3.45
CA ALA A 532 5.60 47.98 3.77
C ALA A 532 6.20 46.68 3.17
N ILE A 533 6.08 45.56 3.89
CA ILE A 533 6.49 44.24 3.39
C ILE A 533 5.26 43.57 2.75
N SER A 534 5.35 43.20 1.48
CA SER A 534 4.31 42.44 0.80
C SER A 534 4.26 41.00 1.34
N PRO A 535 3.15 40.56 1.97
CA PRO A 535 3.01 39.19 2.46
C PRO A 535 2.99 38.16 1.33
N ASN A 536 2.47 38.55 0.16
CA ASN A 536 2.33 37.68 -1.01
C ASN A 536 3.69 37.39 -1.67
N GLU A 537 4.66 38.29 -1.52
CA GLU A 537 5.96 38.18 -2.17
C GLU A 537 7.08 37.76 -1.22
N CYS A 538 6.97 38.09 0.07
CA CYS A 538 8.00 37.81 1.06
C CYS A 538 8.31 36.30 1.18
N VAL A 539 9.60 35.96 1.05
CA VAL A 539 10.11 34.58 1.22
C VAL A 539 10.66 34.31 2.62
N TYR A 540 10.25 35.11 3.62
CA TYR A 540 10.61 34.94 5.03
C TYR A 540 12.10 34.64 5.30
N CYS A 541 12.98 35.30 4.55
CA CYS A 541 14.42 35.02 4.57
C CYS A 541 15.14 35.56 5.81
N LEU A 542 14.52 36.47 6.56
CA LEU A 542 15.12 37.21 7.69
C LEU A 542 16.28 38.14 7.33
N ASN A 543 16.63 38.31 6.05
CA ASN A 543 17.72 39.21 5.65
C ASN A 543 17.46 40.66 6.07
N CYS A 544 16.22 41.14 5.93
CA CYS A 544 15.84 42.47 6.40
C CYS A 544 15.89 42.60 7.92
N GLN A 545 15.64 41.53 8.68
CA GLN A 545 15.75 41.54 10.15
C GLN A 545 17.23 41.56 10.57
N SER A 546 18.11 40.85 9.87
CA SER A 546 19.55 40.93 10.11
C SER A 546 20.07 42.36 9.90
N LEU A 547 19.65 43.03 8.82
CA LEU A 547 20.00 44.43 8.57
C LEU A 547 19.33 45.40 9.56
N TYR A 548 18.15 45.07 10.07
CA TYR A 548 17.44 45.87 11.07
C TYR A 548 18.22 45.96 12.39
N HIS A 549 18.88 44.87 12.79
CA HIS A 549 19.68 44.79 14.01
C HIS A 549 21.15 45.21 13.83
N ASP A 550 21.63 45.35 12.58
CA ASP A 550 23.00 45.75 12.30
C ASP A 550 23.21 47.27 12.53
N PRO A 551 24.04 47.69 13.51
CA PRO A 551 24.28 49.10 13.80
C PRO A 551 25.04 49.82 12.67
N ASN A 552 25.76 49.08 11.82
CA ASN A 552 26.55 49.64 10.72
C ASN A 552 25.74 49.79 9.42
N VAL A 553 24.55 49.21 9.34
CA VAL A 553 23.68 49.33 8.15
C VAL A 553 22.38 50.05 8.46
N CYS A 554 21.78 49.82 9.63
CA CYS A 554 20.52 50.44 9.98
C CYS A 554 20.68 51.93 10.29
N LEU A 555 20.18 52.80 9.41
CA LEU A 555 20.21 54.26 9.61
C LEU A 555 19.55 54.70 10.92
N GLY A 556 18.48 54.02 11.35
CA GLY A 556 17.82 54.32 12.62
C GLY A 556 18.71 54.05 13.85
N LEU A 557 19.54 53.00 13.81
CA LEU A 557 20.50 52.70 14.87
C LEU A 557 21.69 53.66 14.82
N LYS A 558 22.20 53.99 13.62
CA LYS A 558 23.24 55.01 13.46
C LYS A 558 22.81 56.37 14.00
N ALA A 559 21.60 56.81 13.65
CA ALA A 559 21.06 58.08 14.14
C ALA A 559 20.90 58.07 15.67
N ARG A 560 20.48 56.94 16.26
CA ARG A 560 20.39 56.79 17.72
C ARG A 560 21.77 56.85 18.38
N ALA A 561 22.76 56.13 17.84
CA ALA A 561 24.13 56.14 18.35
C ALA A 561 24.76 57.54 18.26
N ALA A 562 24.56 58.25 17.14
CA ALA A 562 25.02 59.62 16.96
C ALA A 562 24.39 60.58 17.99
N ARG A 563 23.09 60.46 18.25
CA ARG A 563 22.40 61.25 19.29
C ARG A 563 22.90 60.93 20.70
N GLN A 564 23.21 59.67 21.00
CA GLN A 564 23.80 59.27 22.28
C GLN A 564 25.20 59.85 22.45
N ALA A 565 26.06 59.71 21.43
CA ALA A 565 27.40 60.29 21.43
C ALA A 565 27.38 61.82 21.63
N ALA A 566 26.46 62.53 20.96
CA ALA A 566 26.29 63.97 21.15
C ALA A 566 25.85 64.34 22.59
N ARG A 567 24.94 63.55 23.19
CA ARG A 567 24.51 63.74 24.59
C ARG A 567 25.65 63.48 25.57
N ASP A 568 26.43 62.42 25.35
CA ASP A 568 27.57 62.07 26.20
C ASP A 568 28.68 63.13 26.13
N GLN A 569 28.89 63.74 24.95
CA GLN A 569 29.80 64.88 24.79
C GLN A 569 29.33 66.13 25.53
N MET A 570 28.03 66.46 25.46
CA MET A 570 27.46 67.58 26.20
C MET A 570 27.57 67.36 27.73
N ALA A 571 27.32 66.13 28.20
CA ALA A 571 27.44 65.79 29.61
C ALA A 571 28.89 65.91 30.13
N LYS A 572 29.88 65.49 29.35
CA LYS A 572 31.31 65.64 29.70
C LYS A 572 31.80 67.09 29.62
N GLY A 573 31.30 67.87 28.67
CA GLY A 573 31.62 69.30 28.55
C GLY A 573 31.08 70.13 29.72
N GLY A 574 29.90 69.80 30.24
CA GLY A 574 29.33 70.46 31.41
C GLY A 574 30.04 70.12 32.74
N ALA A 575 30.65 68.93 32.84
CA ALA A 575 31.39 68.51 34.04
C ALA A 575 32.80 69.12 34.16
N ASN A 576 33.37 69.66 33.07
CA ASN A 576 34.67 70.34 33.08
C ASN A 576 34.55 71.88 33.21
N ALA A 577 33.33 72.41 33.28
CA ALA A 577 33.05 73.85 33.34
C ALA A 577 32.46 74.31 34.69
N GLY A 578 32.38 73.42 35.68
CA GLY A 578 32.10 73.71 37.09
C GLY A 578 33.24 73.18 37.93
#